data_AF-A0A7C3VNN8-F1
#
_entry.id   AF-A0A7C3VNN8-F1
#
_cell.length_a   1.000
_cell.length_b   1.000
_cell.length_c   1.000
_cell.angle_alpha   90.00
_cell.angle_beta   90.00
_cell.angle_gamma   90.00
#
_symmetry.space_group_name_H-M   'P 1'
#
loop_
_entity.id
_entity.type
_entity.pdbx_description
1 polymer ?
#
loop_
_entity_poly.entity_id
_entity_poly.type
_entity_poly.pdbx_seq_one_letter_code
_entity_poly.pdbx_strand_id
1 'polypeptide(L)' 'MKAICSSCKTPVANMKGAIKFMCPSCGKTEIWRCAHCREIAARYNCQECGFSGPN' A
#
# COMPACT_ATOMS: atom_id res chain seq x y z
N MET A 1 15.01 -5.53 4.93
CA MET A 1 13.87 -5.34 4.01
C MET A 1 12.82 -4.51 4.75
N LYS A 2 12.55 -3.27 4.34
CA LYS A 2 11.56 -2.39 5.00
C LYS A 2 10.22 -2.52 4.27
N ALA A 3 9.25 -3.19 4.88
CA ALA A 3 7.86 -3.11 4.43
C ALA A 3 7.32 -1.74 4.86
N ILE A 4 7.00 -0.87 3.90
CA ILE A 4 6.58 0.52 4.14
C ILE A 4 5.21 0.74 3.51
N CYS A 5 4.26 1.31 4.25
CA CYS A 5 2.94 1.63 3.71
C CYS A 5 3.03 2.62 2.56
N SER A 6 2.43 2.31 1.41
CA SER A 6 2.42 3.18 0.24
C SER A 6 1.64 4.48 0.43
N SER A 7 0.73 4.55 1.42
CA SER A 7 -0.05 5.76 1.74
C SER A 7 0.68 6.66 2.75
N CYS A 8 1.01 6.15 3.94
CA CYS A 8 1.54 6.96 5.05
C CYS A 8 3.06 6.88 5.22
N LYS A 9 3.76 6.08 4.41
CA LYS A 9 5.22 5.86 4.50
C LYS A 9 5.72 5.34 5.85
N THR A 10 4.81 4.82 6.69
CA THR A 10 5.15 4.21 7.97
C THR A 10 5.68 2.78 7.77
N PRO A 11 6.69 2.34 8.52
CA PRO A 11 7.12 0.95 8.52
C PRO A 11 5.99 0.04 9.03
N VAL A 12 5.61 -0.95 8.22
CA VAL A 12 4.54 -1.91 8.55
C VAL A 12 5.07 -3.29 8.95
N ALA A 13 6.40 -3.48 8.98
CA ALA A 13 7.02 -4.78 9.29
C ALA A 13 6.59 -5.38 10.64
N ASN A 14 6.33 -4.54 11.65
CA ASN A 14 5.86 -4.97 12.97
C ASN A 14 4.38 -4.60 13.23
N MET A 15 3.65 -4.15 12.20
CA MET A 15 2.29 -3.66 12.36
C MET A 15 1.29 -4.80 12.11
N LYS A 16 0.54 -5.18 13.15
CA LYS A 16 -0.56 -6.16 13.02
C LYS A 16 -1.62 -5.64 12.04
N GLY A 17 -2.06 -6.49 11.12
CA GLY A 17 -3.07 -6.14 10.10
C GLY A 17 -2.53 -5.43 8.85
N ALA A 18 -1.21 -5.29 8.73
CA ALA A 18 -0.58 -4.91 7.47
C ALA A 18 -0.77 -6.02 6.42
N ILE A 19 -1.12 -5.61 5.20
CA ILE A 19 -1.23 -6.51 4.05
C ILE A 19 -0.31 -6.07 2.93
N LYS A 20 0.02 -7.02 2.07
CA LYS A 20 0.71 -6.79 0.82
C LYS A 20 -0.07 -7.41 -0.32
N PHE A 21 -0.11 -6.73 -1.45
CA PHE A 21 -0.76 -7.22 -2.67
C PHE A 21 -0.07 -6.60 -3.89
N MET A 22 -0.16 -7.27 -5.04
CA MET A 22 0.32 -6.69 -6.29
C MET A 22 -0.64 -5.61 -6.77
N CYS A 23 -0.11 -4.57 -7.40
CA CYS A 23 -0.93 -3.52 -8.01
C CYS A 23 -2.02 -4.14 -8.92
N PRO A 24 -3.32 -3.83 -8.71
CA PRO A 24 -4.39 -4.43 -9.48
C PRO A 24 -4.43 -3.97 -10.94
N SER A 25 -3.79 -2.83 -11.25
CA SER A 25 -3.74 -2.30 -12.61
C SER A 25 -2.60 -2.90 -13.44
N CYS A 26 -1.39 -2.97 -12.90
CA CYS A 26 -0.22 -3.43 -13.66
C CYS A 26 0.36 -4.77 -13.21
N GLY A 27 0.08 -5.24 -11.99
CA GLY A 27 0.65 -6.47 -11.42
C GLY A 27 2.16 -6.44 -11.16
N LYS A 28 2.85 -5.33 -11.46
CA LYS A 28 4.32 -5.22 -11.41
C LYS A 28 4.87 -4.71 -10.08
N THR A 29 4.09 -3.92 -9.33
CA THR A 29 4.52 -3.34 -8.05
C THR A 29 3.86 -4.04 -6.87
N GLU A 30 4.65 -4.41 -5.86
CA GLU A 30 4.13 -4.86 -4.56
C GLU A 30 3.72 -3.63 -3.73
N ILE A 31 2.44 -3.55 -3.37
CA ILE A 31 1.85 -2.47 -2.58
C ILE A 31 1.64 -2.97 -1.17
N TRP A 32 2.17 -2.22 -0.20
CA TRP A 32 2.01 -2.50 1.22
C TRP A 32 1.05 -1.49 1.82
N ARG A 33 0.08 -1.98 2.60
CA ARG A 33 -0.90 -1.11 3.29
C ARG A 33 -1.06 -1.51 4.74
N CYS A 34 -0.97 -0.54 5.63
CA CYS A 34 -1.31 -0.73 7.03
C CYS A 34 -2.82 -0.83 7.23
N ALA A 35 -3.23 -1.40 8.38
CA ALA A 35 -4.63 -1.50 8.78
C ALA A 35 -5.32 -0.13 8.82
N HIS A 36 -4.70 0.86 9.45
CA HIS A 36 -5.26 2.21 9.56
C HIS A 36 -5.55 2.85 8.20
N CYS A 37 -4.59 2.85 7.28
CA CYS A 37 -4.82 3.39 5.94
C CYS A 37 -5.91 2.61 5.18
N ARG A 38 -6.05 1.31 5.41
CA ARG A 38 -7.15 0.53 4.83
C ARG A 38 -8.51 0.92 5.37
N GLU A 39 -8.62 1.14 6.68
CA GLU A 39 -9.86 1.57 7.34
C GLU A 39 -10.35 2.91 6.82
N ILE A 40 -9.44 3.88 6.65
CA ILE A 40 -9.80 5.22 6.15
C ILE A 40 -9.82 5.32 4.62
N ALA A 41 -9.67 4.20 3.90
CA ALA A 41 -9.50 4.18 2.45
C ALA A 41 -8.46 5.22 1.95
N ALA A 42 -7.32 5.33 2.62
CA ALA A 42 -6.30 6.31 2.24
C ALA A 42 -5.75 6.03 0.84
N ARG A 43 -5.71 7.06 0.00
CA ARG A 43 -5.12 7.00 -1.34
C ARG A 43 -3.69 6.48 -1.29
N TYR A 44 -3.34 5.68 -2.28
CA TYR A 44 -2.00 5.19 -2.59
C TYR A 44 -1.79 5.32 -4.09
N ASN A 45 -0.54 5.56 -4.50
CA ASN A 45 -0.18 5.56 -5.92
C ASN A 45 0.75 4.39 -6.23
N CYS A 46 0.56 3.80 -7.41
CA CYS A 46 1.52 2.90 -8.01
C CYS A 46 2.54 3.74 -8.79
N GLN A 47 3.83 3.53 -8.51
CA GLN A 47 4.93 4.24 -9.18
C GLN A 47 5.16 3.75 -10.62
N GLU A 48 4.75 2.52 -10.94
CA GLU A 48 4.97 1.93 -12.28
C GLU A 48 3.91 2.33 -13.30
N CYS A 49 2.63 2.35 -12.90
CA CYS A 49 1.52 2.62 -13.82
C CYS A 49 0.75 3.91 -13.52
N GLY A 50 1.10 4.63 -12.46
CA GLY A 50 0.37 5.82 -12.03
C GLY A 50 -1.01 5.54 -11.42
N PHE A 51 -1.41 4.28 -11.30
CA PHE A 51 -2.69 3.89 -10.70
C PHE A 51 -2.81 4.48 -9.29
N SER A 52 -3.87 5.23 -9.06
CA SER A 52 -4.19 5.80 -7.76
C SER A 52 -5.49 5.21 -7.25
N GLY A 53 -5.47 4.56 -6.10
CA GLY A 53 -6.68 4.07 -5.42
C GLY A 53 -6.44 4.04 -3.92
N PRO A 54 -7.44 3.75 -3.08
CA PRO A 54 -8.85 4.03 -3.24
C PRO A 54 -9.13 5.53 -3.01
N ASN A 55 -9.86 6.10 -3.98
CA ASN A 55 -11.04 6.91 -3.75
C ASN A 55 -12.16 6.25 -4.56
#